data_AF-A0A3A9J502-F1
#
_entry.id   AF-A0A3A9J502-F1
#
_cell.length_a   1.000
_cell.length_b   1.000
_cell.length_c   1.000
_cell.angle_alpha   90.00
_cell.angle_beta   90.00
_cell.angle_gamma   90.00
#
_symmetry.space_group_name_H-M   'P 1'
#
loop_
_entity.id
_entity.type
_entity.pdbx_description
1 polymer ?
#
loop_
_entity_poly.entity_id
_entity_poly.type
_entity_poly.pdbx_seq_one_letter_code
_entity_poly.pdbx_strand_id
1 'polypeptide(L)'
;MPDTHLAARPVTTTLQILRRDGRPASFDPGKISRAMTKAFLAVEGASAAASHRIHEVVEELTEQVVAALTRHGTQTLHIEDIQDQVELALMRNGHHKVARAYVLYREDRKRERAAAAQVPAAPVLHVRGADGTLRPLDEA
;
A
#
# COMPACT_ATOMS: atom_id res chain seq x y z
N MET A 1 4.29 43.32 -28.83
CA MET A 1 3.59 42.03 -28.85
C MET A 1 4.24 41.14 -27.81
N PRO A 2 3.61 40.79 -26.68
CA PRO A 2 4.19 39.83 -25.76
C PRO A 2 3.71 38.42 -26.11
N ASP A 3 4.66 37.57 -26.49
CA ASP A 3 4.46 36.13 -26.62
C ASP A 3 4.10 35.53 -25.26
N THR A 4 2.87 35.04 -25.16
CA THR A 4 2.39 34.32 -23.99
C THR A 4 2.91 32.89 -24.07
N HIS A 5 4.04 32.63 -23.42
CA HIS A 5 4.46 31.26 -23.14
C HIS A 5 3.48 30.65 -22.12
N LEU A 6 2.53 29.87 -22.64
CA LEU A 6 1.71 28.95 -21.86
C LEU A 6 2.67 27.92 -21.24
N ALA A 7 3.06 28.15 -19.98
CA ALA A 7 3.83 27.18 -19.21
C ALA A 7 3.03 25.88 -19.15
N ALA A 8 3.54 24.84 -19.82
CA ALA A 8 3.02 23.49 -19.69
C ALA A 8 3.09 23.11 -18.20
N ARG A 9 1.93 22.98 -17.56
CA ARG A 9 1.85 22.46 -16.19
C ARG A 9 2.46 21.06 -16.24
N PRO A 10 3.46 20.71 -15.40
CA PRO A 10 3.92 19.34 -15.32
C PRO A 10 2.71 18.51 -14.89
N VAL A 11 2.24 17.63 -15.78
CA VAL A 11 1.34 16.55 -15.42
C VAL A 11 2.14 15.64 -14.50
N THR A 12 2.12 15.90 -13.20
CA THR A 12 2.57 14.95 -12.20
C THR A 12 1.57 13.81 -12.22
N THR A 13 1.83 12.82 -13.06
CA THR A 13 1.09 11.56 -13.12
C THR A 13 1.17 10.91 -11.74
N THR A 14 0.18 11.21 -10.90
CA THR A 14 0.15 10.73 -9.52
C THR A 14 -0.37 9.31 -9.56
N LEU A 15 0.54 8.35 -9.52
CA LEU A 15 0.21 6.93 -9.53
C LEU A 15 -0.68 6.60 -8.31
N GLN A 16 -1.84 6.01 -8.54
CA GLN A 16 -2.80 5.65 -7.51
C GLN A 16 -2.76 4.14 -7.23
N ILE A 17 -2.98 3.79 -5.97
CA ILE A 17 -3.15 2.41 -5.52
C ILE A 17 -4.61 2.21 -5.16
N LEU A 18 -5.24 1.20 -5.75
CA LEU A 18 -6.51 0.67 -5.29
C LEU A 18 -6.25 -0.39 -4.19
N ARG A 19 -6.66 -0.07 -2.97
CA ARG A 19 -6.52 -0.98 -1.83
C ARG A 19 -7.60 -2.08 -1.86
N ARG A 20 -7.41 -3.14 -1.05
CA ARG A 20 -8.39 -4.24 -0.87
C ARG A 20 -9.77 -3.77 -0.40
N ASP A 21 -9.83 -2.66 0.34
CA ASP A 21 -11.06 -2.03 0.84
C ASP A 21 -11.72 -1.07 -0.18
N GLY A 22 -11.20 -1.03 -1.42
CA GLY A 22 -11.67 -0.16 -2.48
C GLY A 22 -11.28 1.31 -2.33
N ARG A 23 -10.57 1.69 -1.26
CA ARG A 23 -10.16 3.08 -1.05
C ARG A 23 -8.90 3.41 -1.86
N PRO A 24 -8.85 4.54 -2.58
CA PRO A 24 -7.65 4.98 -3.26
C PRO A 24 -6.59 5.41 -2.24
N ALA A 25 -5.32 5.18 -2.58
CA ALA A 25 -4.18 5.65 -1.82
C ALA A 25 -3.05 6.07 -2.76
N SER A 26 -2.31 7.11 -2.41
CA SER A 26 -1.13 7.50 -3.19
C SER A 26 -0.06 6.43 -3.15
N PHE A 27 0.55 6.17 -4.31
CA PHE A 27 1.74 5.35 -4.42
C PHE A 27 2.92 6.00 -3.70
N ASP A 28 3.63 5.22 -2.89
CA ASP A 28 4.81 5.64 -2.13
C ASP A 28 5.84 4.49 -2.16
N PRO A 29 6.92 4.60 -2.96
CA PRO A 29 8.01 3.62 -2.99
C PRO A 29 8.61 3.36 -1.60
N GLY A 30 8.60 4.36 -0.71
CA GLY A 30 9.09 4.22 0.65
C GLY A 30 8.31 3.17 1.45
N LYS A 31 7.02 2.90 1.14
CA LYS A 31 6.26 1.80 1.75
C LYS A 31 6.82 0.44 1.37
N ILE A 32 7.29 0.29 0.13
CA ILE A 32 7.90 -0.94 -0.38
C ILE A 32 9.24 -1.17 0.34
N SER A 33 10.13 -0.17 0.31
CA SER A 33 11.43 -0.21 0.98
C SER A 33 11.29 -0.60 2.46
N ARG A 34 10.43 0.10 3.23
CA ARG A 34 10.20 -0.24 4.65
C ARG A 34 9.69 -1.66 4.87
N ALA A 35 8.84 -2.17 3.98
CA ALA A 35 8.34 -3.53 4.09
C ALA A 35 9.42 -4.58 3.76
N MET A 36 10.24 -4.31 2.74
CA MET A 36 11.40 -5.13 2.41
C MET A 36 12.41 -5.15 3.56
N THR A 37 12.78 -3.99 4.13
CA THR A 37 13.68 -3.92 5.29
C THR A 37 13.18 -4.79 6.42
N LYS A 38 11.88 -4.73 6.77
CA LYS A 38 11.32 -5.58 7.83
C LYS A 38 11.46 -7.08 7.52
N ALA A 39 11.27 -7.47 6.26
CA ALA A 39 11.46 -8.87 5.85
C ALA A 39 12.93 -9.29 5.95
N PHE A 40 13.87 -8.44 5.56
CA PHE A 40 15.30 -8.70 5.73
C PHE A 40 15.70 -8.81 7.21
N LEU A 41 15.24 -7.89 8.06
CA LEU A 41 15.50 -7.92 9.50
C LEU A 41 14.94 -9.18 10.18
N ALA A 42 13.79 -9.68 9.71
CA ALA A 42 13.21 -10.92 10.23
C ALA A 42 14.06 -12.16 9.92
N VAL A 43 14.91 -12.12 8.88
CA VAL A 43 15.78 -13.23 8.47
C VAL A 43 17.21 -13.06 8.98
N GLU A 44 17.78 -11.87 8.86
CA GLU A 44 19.18 -11.55 9.18
C GLU A 44 19.37 -11.08 10.64
N GLY A 45 18.27 -10.77 11.35
CA GLY A 45 18.28 -10.31 12.75
C GLY A 45 18.50 -8.80 12.91
N ALA A 46 18.50 -8.32 14.15
CA ALA A 46 18.53 -6.87 14.44
C ALA A 46 19.82 -6.18 14.00
N SER A 47 20.95 -6.88 13.95
CA SER A 47 22.25 -6.35 13.49
C SER A 47 22.23 -5.92 12.02
N ALA A 48 21.31 -6.46 11.22
CA ALA A 48 21.10 -6.05 9.85
C ALA A 48 20.58 -4.61 9.70
N ALA A 49 20.00 -4.01 10.75
CA ALA A 49 19.43 -2.66 10.68
C ALA A 49 20.49 -1.57 10.44
N ALA A 50 21.73 -1.80 10.87
CA ALA A 50 22.86 -0.90 10.65
C ALA A 50 23.71 -1.29 9.42
N SER A 51 23.36 -2.35 8.70
CA SER A 51 24.16 -2.86 7.60
C SER A 51 23.92 -2.07 6.31
N HIS A 52 24.94 -1.32 5.87
CA HIS A 52 24.92 -0.61 4.58
C HIS A 52 24.56 -1.52 3.41
N ARG A 53 25.14 -2.73 3.36
CA ARG A 53 24.85 -3.71 2.31
C ARG A 53 23.36 -4.06 2.20
N ILE A 54 22.65 -4.13 3.34
CA ILE A 54 21.23 -4.49 3.32
C ILE A 54 20.39 -3.30 2.86
N HIS A 55 20.76 -2.08 3.24
CA HIS A 55 20.12 -0.87 2.73
C HIS A 55 20.28 -0.76 1.21
N GLU A 56 21.48 -0.99 0.67
CA GLU A 56 21.75 -1.01 -0.77
C GLU A 56 20.92 -2.06 -1.51
N VAL A 57 20.86 -3.29 -0.99
CA VAL A 57 20.03 -4.36 -1.60
C VAL A 57 18.55 -4.00 -1.57
N VAL A 58 18.05 -3.43 -0.48
CA VAL A 58 16.64 -3.03 -0.38
C VAL A 58 16.32 -1.89 -1.34
N GLU A 59 17.23 -0.92 -1.49
CA GLU A 59 17.11 0.17 -2.44
C GLU A 59 17.03 -0.36 -3.87
N GLU A 60 17.99 -1.19 -4.29
CA GLU A 60 18.03 -1.79 -5.63
C GLU A 60 16.74 -2.59 -5.92
N LEU A 61 16.31 -3.43 -4.98
CA LEU A 61 15.07 -4.19 -5.13
C LEU A 61 13.83 -3.29 -5.22
N THR A 62 13.80 -2.19 -4.46
CA THR A 62 12.70 -1.23 -4.50
C THR A 62 12.63 -0.56 -5.88
N GLU A 63 13.77 -0.16 -6.43
CA GLU A 63 13.85 0.42 -7.77
C GLU A 63 13.39 -0.56 -8.85
N GLN A 64 13.81 -1.83 -8.78
CA GLN A 64 13.38 -2.88 -9.71
C GLN A 64 11.85 -3.05 -9.68
N VAL A 65 11.23 -3.05 -8.49
CA VAL A 65 9.77 -3.15 -8.34
C VAL A 65 9.07 -1.92 -8.93
N VAL A 66 9.54 -0.71 -8.62
CA VAL A 66 8.96 0.54 -9.14
C VAL A 66 9.04 0.57 -10.68
N ALA A 67 10.19 0.20 -11.25
CA ALA A 67 10.37 0.12 -12.69
C ALA A 67 9.44 -0.92 -13.34
N ALA A 68 9.22 -2.07 -12.69
CA ALA A 68 8.29 -3.08 -13.20
C ALA A 68 6.84 -2.58 -13.19
N LEU A 69 6.42 -1.94 -12.10
CA LEU A 69 5.06 -1.41 -11.93
C LEU A 69 4.73 -0.24 -12.86
N THR A 70 5.73 0.56 -13.23
CA THR A 70 5.53 1.76 -14.07
C THR A 70 5.73 1.50 -15.56
N ARG A 71 6.28 0.33 -15.94
CA ARG A 71 6.59 -0.04 -17.32
C ARG A 71 5.41 0.10 -18.30
N HIS A 72 4.21 -0.23 -17.85
CA HIS A 72 3.02 -0.26 -18.69
C HIS A 72 2.24 1.07 -18.72
N GLY A 73 2.73 2.13 -18.06
CA GLY A 73 2.10 3.45 -18.08
C GLY A 73 0.73 3.52 -17.39
N THR A 74 0.38 2.53 -16.58
CA THR A 74 -0.89 2.46 -15.85
C THR A 74 -0.93 3.49 -14.72
N GLN A 75 -1.98 4.31 -14.68
CA GLN A 75 -2.15 5.32 -13.64
C GLN A 75 -2.70 4.77 -12.32
N THR A 76 -3.29 3.57 -12.34
CA THR A 76 -3.85 2.89 -11.16
C THR A 76 -3.30 1.47 -11.08
N LEU A 77 -2.84 1.08 -9.90
CA LEU A 77 -2.35 -0.25 -9.57
C LEU A 77 -3.20 -0.87 -8.47
N HIS A 78 -3.41 -2.18 -8.50
CA HIS A 78 -3.93 -2.87 -7.33
C HIS A 78 -2.81 -3.10 -6.32
N ILE A 79 -3.16 -3.06 -5.03
CA ILE A 79 -2.17 -3.34 -3.97
C ILE A 79 -1.62 -4.78 -4.04
N GLU A 80 -2.33 -5.70 -4.69
CA GLU A 80 -1.84 -7.06 -4.94
C GLU A 80 -0.74 -7.07 -5.99
N ASP A 81 -0.88 -6.30 -7.08
CA ASP A 81 0.17 -6.20 -8.11
C ASP A 81 1.50 -5.75 -7.51
N ILE A 82 1.45 -4.81 -6.56
CA ILE A 82 2.64 -4.33 -5.85
C ILE A 82 3.26 -5.47 -5.03
N GLN A 83 2.44 -6.25 -4.33
CA GLN A 83 2.93 -7.37 -3.51
C GLN A 83 3.56 -8.45 -4.40
N ASP A 84 2.92 -8.80 -5.50
CA ASP A 84 3.41 -9.80 -6.45
C ASP A 84 4.74 -9.36 -7.07
N GLN A 85 4.90 -8.09 -7.42
CA GLN A 85 6.18 -7.57 -7.91
C GLN A 85 7.26 -7.61 -6.84
N VAL A 86 6.95 -7.33 -5.57
CA VAL A 86 7.92 -7.45 -4.47
C VAL A 86 8.39 -8.88 -4.28
N GLU A 87 7.46 -9.84 -4.25
CA GLU A 87 7.78 -11.27 -4.14
C GLU A 87 8.62 -11.73 -5.32
N LEU A 88 8.22 -11.36 -6.55
CA LEU A 88 8.95 -11.73 -7.76
C LEU A 88 10.37 -11.15 -7.77
N ALA A 89 10.56 -9.90 -7.36
CA ALA A 89 11.88 -9.28 -7.27
C ALA A 89 12.77 -9.99 -6.24
N LEU A 90 12.23 -10.32 -5.06
CA LEU A 90 12.96 -11.09 -4.04
C LEU A 90 13.35 -12.48 -4.53
N MET A 91 12.44 -13.17 -5.22
CA MET A 91 12.70 -14.51 -5.77
C MET A 91 13.75 -14.47 -6.89
N ARG A 92 13.68 -13.52 -7.82
CA ARG A 92 14.63 -13.39 -8.93
C ARG A 92 16.06 -13.08 -8.48
N ASN A 93 16.21 -12.33 -7.40
CA ASN A 93 17.51 -12.01 -6.81
C ASN A 93 18.00 -13.07 -5.80
N GLY A 94 17.32 -14.22 -5.69
CA GLY A 94 17.74 -15.33 -4.84
C GLY A 94 17.44 -15.17 -3.34
N HIS A 95 16.72 -14.11 -2.95
CA HIS A 95 16.36 -13.81 -1.56
C HIS A 95 15.14 -14.64 -1.09
N HIS A 96 15.16 -15.96 -1.30
CA HIS A 96 14.00 -16.84 -1.06
C HIS A 96 13.52 -16.85 0.39
N LYS A 97 14.46 -16.81 1.36
CA LYS A 97 14.12 -16.75 2.79
C LYS A 97 13.41 -15.43 3.14
N VAL A 98 13.87 -14.33 2.55
CA VAL A 98 13.29 -13.00 2.75
C VAL A 98 11.92 -12.90 2.08
N ALA A 99 11.74 -13.46 0.88
CA ALA A 99 10.43 -13.55 0.23
C ALA A 99 9.40 -14.25 1.13
N ARG A 100 9.78 -15.39 1.73
CA ARG A 100 8.91 -16.09 2.70
C ARG A 100 8.59 -15.22 3.92
N ALA A 101 9.60 -14.57 4.51
CA ALA A 101 9.40 -13.68 5.64
C ALA A 101 8.49 -12.48 5.30
N TYR A 102 8.60 -11.95 4.09
CA TYR A 102 7.73 -10.89 3.57
C TYR A 102 6.27 -11.34 3.50
N VAL A 103 6.01 -12.54 2.96
CA VAL A 103 4.66 -13.13 2.89
C VAL A 103 4.05 -13.28 4.29
N LEU A 104 4.81 -13.78 5.25
CA LEU A 104 4.35 -13.89 6.64
C LEU A 104 4.05 -12.51 7.24
N TYR A 105 4.97 -11.55 7.10
CA TYR A 105 4.80 -10.19 7.60
C TYR A 105 3.54 -9.51 7.05
N ARG A 106 3.23 -9.66 5.75
CA ARG A 106 2.01 -9.04 5.18
C ARG A 106 0.72 -9.69 5.72
N GLU A 107 0.74 -11.00 5.98
CA GLU A 107 -0.44 -11.71 6.51
C GLU A 107 -0.65 -11.35 7.98
N ASP A 108 0.42 -11.21 8.77
CA ASP A 108 0.34 -10.69 10.14
C ASP A 108 -0.25 -9.27 10.14
N ARG A 109 0.22 -8.39 9.26
CA ARG A 109 -0.34 -7.03 9.11
C ARG A 109 -1.78 -7.01 8.61
N LYS A 110 -2.20 -8.01 7.82
CA LYS A 110 -3.61 -8.17 7.41
C LYS A 110 -4.45 -8.58 8.61
N ARG A 111 -3.98 -9.54 9.42
CA ARG A 111 -4.64 -10.00 10.64
C ARG A 111 -4.77 -8.89 11.69
N GLU A 112 -3.71 -8.12 11.92
CA GLU A 112 -3.72 -6.97 12.83
C GLU A 112 -4.73 -5.90 12.41
N ARG A 113 -4.80 -5.59 11.11
CA ARG A 113 -5.79 -4.63 10.60
C ARG A 113 -7.22 -5.16 10.71
N ALA A 114 -7.43 -6.45 10.51
CA ALA A 114 -8.74 -7.07 10.70
C ALA A 114 -9.16 -7.04 12.18
N ALA A 115 -8.24 -7.28 13.11
CA ALA A 115 -8.49 -7.20 14.54
C ALA A 115 -8.74 -5.75 15.03
N ALA A 116 -8.09 -4.77 14.40
CA ALA A 116 -8.25 -3.35 14.71
C ALA A 116 -9.43 -2.68 13.99
N ALA A 117 -10.08 -3.38 13.04
CA ALA A 117 -11.27 -2.88 12.38
C ALA A 117 -12.43 -2.90 13.39
N GLN A 118 -12.69 -1.76 14.03
CA GLN A 118 -13.94 -1.55 14.75
C GLN A 118 -15.09 -1.75 13.76
N VAL A 119 -16.02 -2.64 14.11
CA VAL A 119 -17.31 -2.72 13.43
C VAL A 119 -17.90 -1.32 13.49
N PRO A 120 -18.13 -0.62 12.36
CA PRO A 120 -18.81 0.67 12.41
C PRO A 120 -20.13 0.43 13.12
N ALA A 121 -20.43 1.24 14.14
CA ALA A 121 -21.72 1.20 14.81
C ALA A 121 -22.80 1.21 13.73
N ALA A 122 -23.71 0.23 13.78
CA ALA A 122 -24.82 0.15 12.83
C ALA A 122 -25.48 1.54 12.74
N PRO A 123 -25.73 2.07 11.54
CA PRO A 123 -26.40 3.35 11.42
C PRO A 123 -27.75 3.23 12.13
N VAL A 124 -27.96 3.99 13.21
CA VAL A 124 -29.27 4.09 13.84
C VAL A 124 -30.16 4.79 12.83
N LEU A 125 -30.97 4.01 12.11
CA LEU A 125 -31.94 4.52 11.15
C LEU A 125 -32.98 5.32 11.95
N HIS A 126 -33.22 6.57 11.57
CA HIS A 126 -34.25 7.40 12.19
C HIS A 126 -35.44 7.49 11.24
N VAL A 127 -36.63 7.17 11.73
CA VAL A 127 -37.88 7.34 10.99
C VAL A 127 -38.49 8.69 11.34
N ARG A 128 -38.94 9.42 10.32
CA ARG A 128 -39.70 10.65 10.49
C ARG A 128 -41.19 10.32 10.64
N GLY A 129 -41.76 10.64 11.80
CA GLY A 129 -43.20 10.54 12.05
C GLY A 129 -43.99 11.60 11.28
N ALA A 130 -45.31 11.39 11.15
CA ALA A 130 -46.23 12.33 10.50
C ALA A 130 -46.33 13.69 11.22
N ASP A 131 -45.90 13.74 12.48
CA ASP A 131 -45.78 14.93 13.33
C ASP A 131 -44.44 15.69 13.13
N GLY A 132 -43.57 15.20 12.24
CA GLY A 132 -42.26 15.76 11.96
C GLY A 132 -41.16 15.34 12.94
N THR A 133 -41.46 14.55 13.96
CA THR A 133 -40.46 14.07 14.93
C THR A 133 -39.61 12.94 14.35
N LEU A 134 -38.32 12.94 14.67
CA LEU A 134 -37.40 11.84 14.32
C LEU A 134 -37.32 10.88 15.51
N ARG A 135 -37.63 9.59 15.28
CA ARG A 135 -37.48 8.53 16.27
C ARG A 135 -36.57 7.42 15.72
N PRO A 136 -35.71 6.80 16.55
CA PRO A 136 -34.95 5.64 16.11
C PRO A 136 -35.91 4.54 15.64
N LEU A 137 -35.54 3.85 14.55
CA LEU A 137 -36.23 2.68 14.04
C LEU A 137 -35.96 1.53 15.01
N ASP A 138 -36.95 1.19 15.84
CA ASP A 138 -36.90 -0.02 16.65
C ASP A 138 -37.01 -1.24 15.73
N GLU A 139 -35.93 -2.04 15.64
CA GLU A 139 -35.97 -3.38 15.04
C GLU A 139 -36.62 -4.32 16.07
N ALA A 140 -37.79 -4.85 15.72
CA ALA A 140 -38.56 -5.80 16.55
C ALA A 140 -37.93 -7.20 16.59
#